data_AF-A0A0C4E0J7-F1
#
_entry.id   AF-A0A0C4E0J7-F1
#
_cell.length_a   1.000
_cell.length_b   1.000
_cell.length_c   1.000
_cell.angle_alpha   90.00
_cell.angle_beta   90.00
_cell.angle_gamma   90.00
#
_symmetry.space_group_name_H-M   'P 1'
#
loop_
_entity.id
_entity.type
_entity.pdbx_description
1 polymer ?
#
loop_
_entity_poly.entity_id
_entity_poly.type
_entity_poly.pdbx_seq_one_letter_code
_entity_poly.pdbx_strand_id
1 'polypeptide(L)'
;MRFATAAAAALFGAALAAPAPNPDTPPKFDPREKIILQDFQATISGGDKNVTSIKFNILAKRDTGDKTFTCSGSGYEKLTGPDYPYCQGGGPRYDRFSFRLRSHPVNKQFDLVVFHQTADAFGSWGYVTVNACCDAKNVCLKDQTEGELHFYE
;
A
#
# COMPACT_ATOMS: atom_id res chain seq x y z
N MET A 1 2.84 71.10 4.15
CA MET A 1 3.17 69.67 3.96
C MET A 1 2.30 69.17 2.80
N ARG A 2 2.90 68.79 1.68
CA ARG A 2 2.19 68.23 0.52
C ARG A 2 2.76 66.83 0.27
N PHE A 3 1.89 65.84 0.26
CA PHE A 3 2.21 64.44 0.05
C PHE A 3 2.44 64.18 -1.45
N ALA A 4 3.50 63.47 -1.79
CA ALA A 4 3.70 62.89 -3.10
C ALA A 4 4.11 61.42 -2.90
N THR A 5 3.20 60.50 -3.17
CA THR A 5 3.44 59.06 -3.24
C THR A 5 3.93 58.70 -4.64
N ALA A 6 5.10 58.07 -4.74
CA ALA A 6 5.65 57.56 -5.99
C ALA A 6 5.25 56.08 -6.19
N ALA A 7 5.00 55.73 -7.45
CA ALA A 7 4.41 54.49 -7.93
C ALA A 7 5.32 53.27 -7.78
N ALA A 8 4.74 52.13 -7.39
CA ALA A 8 5.37 50.82 -7.48
C ALA A 8 5.04 50.18 -8.85
N ALA A 9 6.07 49.88 -9.64
CA ALA A 9 5.95 49.17 -10.90
C ALA A 9 5.72 47.67 -10.63
N ALA A 10 4.62 47.13 -11.16
CA ALA A 10 4.30 45.71 -11.12
C ALA A 10 5.12 44.96 -12.20
N LEU A 11 5.97 44.03 -11.77
CA LEU A 11 6.63 43.05 -12.64
C LEU A 11 5.63 41.93 -12.96
N PHE A 12 5.08 41.94 -14.17
CA PHE A 12 4.31 40.82 -14.69
C PHE A 12 5.25 39.73 -15.20
N GLY A 13 5.51 38.75 -14.34
CA GLY A 13 6.07 37.46 -14.77
C GLY A 13 4.98 36.68 -15.50
N ALA A 14 5.18 36.42 -16.79
CA ALA A 14 4.31 35.54 -17.57
C ALA A 14 4.45 34.10 -17.07
N ALA A 15 3.54 33.69 -16.18
CA ALA A 15 3.31 32.28 -15.90
C ALA A 15 2.67 31.66 -17.16
N LEU A 16 3.36 30.71 -17.77
CA LEU A 16 2.74 29.79 -18.72
C LEU A 16 1.62 29.07 -17.96
N ALA A 17 0.39 29.54 -18.16
CA ALA A 17 -0.79 28.88 -17.66
C ALA A 17 -0.83 27.47 -18.26
N ALA A 18 -0.45 26.48 -17.46
CA ALA A 18 -0.88 25.11 -17.70
C ALA A 18 -2.41 25.16 -17.86
N PRO A 19 -2.99 24.44 -18.84
CA PRO A 19 -4.44 24.43 -19.03
C PRO A 19 -5.10 24.12 -17.70
N ALA A 20 -5.93 25.05 -17.23
CA ALA A 20 -6.65 24.91 -15.98
C ALA A 20 -7.47 23.60 -16.05
N PRO A 21 -7.49 22.80 -14.98
CA PRO A 21 -8.32 21.59 -14.93
C PRO A 21 -9.74 21.95 -15.37
N ASN A 22 -10.22 21.29 -16.42
CA ASN A 22 -11.56 21.56 -16.94
C ASN A 22 -12.58 21.15 -15.86
N PRO A 23 -13.32 22.09 -15.25
CA PRO A 23 -14.28 21.79 -14.19
C PRO A 23 -15.42 20.86 -14.65
N ASP A 24 -15.62 20.72 -15.97
CA ASP A 24 -16.64 19.87 -16.56
C ASP A 24 -16.18 18.44 -16.83
N THR A 25 -14.92 18.10 -16.51
CA THR A 25 -14.49 16.70 -16.52
C THR A 25 -14.79 16.13 -15.13
N PRO A 26 -15.85 15.32 -14.96
CA PRO A 26 -16.06 14.64 -13.68
C PRO A 26 -14.76 13.93 -13.31
N PRO A 27 -14.30 14.04 -12.05
CA PRO A 27 -13.07 13.39 -11.64
C PRO A 27 -13.19 11.92 -12.05
N LYS A 28 -12.25 11.48 -12.88
CA LYS A 28 -12.21 10.09 -13.32
C LYS A 28 -12.07 9.28 -12.04
N PHE A 29 -13.14 8.60 -11.65
CA PHE A 29 -13.12 7.67 -10.54
C PHE A 29 -12.05 6.64 -10.90
N ASP A 30 -10.92 6.73 -10.22
CA ASP A 30 -9.86 5.74 -10.36
C ASP A 30 -10.09 4.75 -9.21
N PRO A 31 -10.66 3.56 -9.49
CA PRO A 31 -10.93 2.55 -8.49
C PRO A 31 -9.62 1.86 -8.08
N ARG A 32 -8.61 2.63 -7.69
CA ARG A 32 -7.31 2.15 -7.28
C ARG A 32 -7.01 2.69 -5.90
N GLU A 33 -6.74 1.78 -4.97
CA GLU A 33 -6.23 2.12 -3.66
C GLU A 33 -4.72 1.88 -3.63
N LYS A 34 -3.96 2.95 -3.40
CA LYS A 34 -2.51 2.84 -3.21
C LYS A 34 -2.21 2.51 -1.75
N ILE A 35 -1.39 1.50 -1.55
CA ILE A 35 -0.91 1.08 -0.25
C ILE A 35 0.61 1.04 -0.22
N ILE A 36 1.19 1.19 0.97
CA ILE A 36 2.62 0.98 1.18
C ILE A 36 2.77 -0.13 2.21
N LEU A 37 3.40 -1.25 1.81
CA LEU A 37 3.87 -2.26 2.76
C LEU A 37 5.16 -1.75 3.39
N GLN A 38 5.20 -1.68 4.72
CA GLN A 38 6.35 -1.23 5.50
C GLN A 38 6.87 -2.33 6.41
N ASP A 39 8.17 -2.30 6.71
CA ASP A 39 8.84 -3.18 7.67
C ASP A 39 8.58 -4.66 7.37
N PHE A 40 8.63 -5.04 6.09
CA PHE A 40 8.40 -6.42 5.69
C PHE A 40 9.52 -7.31 6.23
N GLN A 41 9.10 -8.38 6.88
CA GLN A 41 9.94 -9.44 7.37
C GLN A 41 9.33 -10.80 7.03
N ALA A 42 10.12 -11.68 6.44
CA ALA A 42 9.77 -13.07 6.26
C ALA A 42 10.88 -13.98 6.79
N THR A 43 10.50 -15.11 7.37
CA THR A 43 11.44 -16.16 7.76
C THR A 43 11.23 -17.36 6.87
N ILE A 44 12.32 -17.94 6.37
CA ILE A 44 12.31 -19.13 5.52
C ILE A 44 12.97 -20.30 6.28
N SER A 45 12.41 -21.52 6.16
CA SER A 45 13.06 -22.72 6.71
C SER A 45 14.31 -23.09 5.90
N GLY A 46 15.42 -23.30 6.60
CA GLY A 46 16.67 -23.79 6.01
C GLY A 46 16.55 -25.27 5.67
N GLY A 47 16.07 -25.58 4.46
CA GLY A 47 15.88 -26.94 3.96
C GLY A 47 14.88 -26.95 2.81
N ASP A 48 13.62 -26.67 3.14
CA ASP A 48 12.51 -26.72 2.17
C ASP A 48 12.28 -25.39 1.45
N LYS A 49 12.99 -24.33 1.86
CA LYS A 49 12.77 -22.95 1.39
C LYS A 49 11.32 -22.48 1.57
N ASN A 50 10.62 -23.07 2.54
CA ASN A 50 9.24 -22.72 2.86
C ASN A 50 9.21 -21.49 3.76
N VAL A 51 8.25 -20.61 3.52
CA VAL A 51 8.04 -19.45 4.39
C VAL A 51 7.38 -19.91 5.67
N THR A 52 8.03 -19.69 6.80
CA THR A 52 7.53 -20.07 8.13
C THR A 52 6.78 -18.93 8.80
N SER A 53 7.14 -17.69 8.51
CA SER A 53 6.41 -16.51 8.97
C SER A 53 6.55 -15.32 8.02
N ILE A 54 5.53 -14.48 8.01
CA ILE A 54 5.52 -13.16 7.36
C ILE A 54 4.96 -12.15 8.36
N LYS A 55 5.57 -10.96 8.42
CA LYS A 55 5.09 -9.79 9.15
C LYS A 55 5.37 -8.53 8.36
N PHE A 56 4.44 -7.59 8.33
CA PHE A 56 4.62 -6.26 7.74
C PHE A 56 3.51 -5.32 8.24
N ASN A 57 3.65 -4.04 7.97
CA ASN A 57 2.61 -3.03 8.16
C ASN A 57 2.06 -2.61 6.79
N ILE A 58 0.75 -2.35 6.69
CA ILE A 58 0.15 -1.68 5.54
C ILE A 58 -0.15 -0.24 5.96
N LEU A 59 0.41 0.73 5.26
CA LEU A 59 0.03 2.13 5.34
C LEU A 59 -0.97 2.43 4.23
N ALA A 60 -2.23 2.66 4.60
CA ALA A 60 -3.27 3.11 3.69
C ALA A 60 -3.34 4.64 3.73
N LYS A 61 -3.15 5.28 2.57
CA LYS A 61 -3.30 6.73 2.41
C LYS A 61 -4.79 7.08 2.32
N ARG A 62 -5.26 8.03 3.13
CA ARG A 62 -6.65 8.51 3.10
C ARG A 62 -6.72 10.02 3.23
N ASP A 63 -7.83 10.58 2.78
CA ASP A 63 -8.11 12.02 2.91
C ASP A 63 -8.17 12.48 4.38
N THR A 64 -8.60 11.59 5.27
CA THR A 64 -8.66 11.84 6.72
C THR A 64 -7.32 11.62 7.45
N GLY A 65 -6.25 11.31 6.71
CA GLY A 65 -4.95 10.95 7.25
C GLY A 65 -4.60 9.48 7.09
N ASP A 66 -3.31 9.18 7.20
CA ASP A 66 -2.79 7.83 7.03
C ASP A 66 -3.24 6.89 8.14
N LYS A 67 -3.54 5.64 7.78
CA LYS A 67 -3.87 4.57 8.73
C LYS A 67 -2.97 3.37 8.53
N THR A 68 -2.45 2.83 9.63
CA THR A 68 -1.55 1.68 9.63
C THR A 68 -2.26 0.41 10.11
N PHE A 69 -2.03 -0.69 9.40
CA PHE A 69 -2.55 -2.02 9.73
C PHE A 69 -1.39 -3.00 9.90
N THR A 70 -1.38 -3.76 10.98
CA THR A 70 -0.30 -4.72 11.26
C THR A 70 -0.69 -6.11 10.77
N CYS A 71 0.03 -6.64 9.80
CA CYS A 71 -0.23 -7.93 9.19
C CYS A 71 0.81 -8.95 9.66
N SER A 72 0.36 -10.14 10.07
CA SER A 72 1.26 -11.25 10.37
C SER A 72 0.61 -12.60 10.14
N GLY A 73 1.39 -13.58 9.73
CA GLY A 73 0.96 -14.96 9.55
C GLY A 73 2.12 -15.94 9.73
N SER A 74 1.79 -17.18 10.05
CA SER A 74 2.78 -18.23 10.32
C SER A 74 2.32 -19.58 9.79
N GLY A 75 3.28 -20.38 9.30
CA GLY A 75 3.06 -21.68 8.69
C GLY A 75 2.71 -21.55 7.20
N TYR A 76 3.46 -22.27 6.37
CA TYR A 76 3.34 -22.15 4.91
C TYR A 76 1.92 -22.43 4.41
N GLU A 77 1.30 -23.53 4.85
CA GLU A 77 -0.06 -23.91 4.45
C GLU A 77 -1.11 -22.85 4.80
N LYS A 78 -0.96 -22.18 5.94
CA LYS A 78 -1.87 -21.08 6.34
C LYS A 78 -1.61 -19.81 5.54
N LEU A 79 -0.36 -19.56 5.16
CA LEU A 79 0.02 -18.42 4.36
C LEU A 79 -0.42 -18.57 2.89
N THR A 80 -0.47 -19.79 2.35
CA THR A 80 -0.88 -20.07 0.96
C THR A 80 -2.29 -20.64 0.81
N GLY A 81 -2.95 -20.95 1.92
CA GLY A 81 -4.27 -21.55 1.96
C GLY A 81 -5.39 -20.62 1.52
N PRO A 82 -6.64 -21.10 1.54
CA PRO A 82 -7.82 -20.29 1.23
C PRO A 82 -8.16 -19.29 2.34
N ASP A 83 -7.63 -19.50 3.54
CA ASP A 83 -7.86 -18.64 4.70
C ASP A 83 -6.95 -17.41 4.65
N TYR A 84 -7.53 -16.23 4.81
CA TYR A 84 -6.80 -14.96 4.83
C TYR A 84 -6.67 -14.46 6.27
N PRO A 85 -5.45 -14.48 6.88
CA PRO A 85 -5.25 -13.84 8.17
C PRO A 85 -5.57 -12.35 8.07
N TYR A 86 -6.49 -11.88 8.93
CA TYR A 86 -6.80 -10.47 9.05
C TYR A 86 -5.68 -9.71 9.74
N CYS A 87 -5.33 -8.56 9.19
CA CYS A 87 -4.43 -7.60 9.80
C CYS A 87 -5.13 -6.87 10.96
N GLN A 88 -4.36 -6.50 11.96
CA GLN A 88 -4.81 -5.69 13.08
C GLN A 88 -4.91 -4.21 12.68
N GLY A 89 -5.74 -3.43 13.39
CA GLY A 89 -5.97 -2.00 13.13
C GLY A 89 -7.24 -1.68 12.34
N GLY A 90 -7.93 -2.72 11.84
CA GLY A 90 -9.22 -2.59 11.16
C GLY A 90 -10.43 -2.46 12.08
N GLY A 91 -11.57 -2.10 11.50
CA GLY A 91 -12.85 -2.09 12.20
C GLY A 91 -13.37 -3.51 12.48
N PRO A 92 -14.40 -3.67 13.32
CA PRO A 92 -14.94 -4.99 13.67
C PRO A 92 -15.59 -5.71 12.48
N ARG A 93 -16.08 -4.96 11.48
CA ARG A 93 -16.80 -5.51 10.33
C ARG A 93 -16.20 -5.10 8.98
N TYR A 94 -15.78 -3.85 8.85
CA TYR A 94 -15.24 -3.27 7.63
C TYR A 94 -13.92 -2.58 7.89
N ASP A 95 -13.28 -2.10 6.83
CA ASP A 95 -11.98 -1.47 6.87
C ASP A 95 -10.93 -2.45 7.43
N ARG A 96 -10.89 -3.64 6.83
CA ARG A 96 -10.01 -4.74 7.26
C ARG A 96 -9.15 -5.17 6.10
N PHE A 97 -7.85 -5.20 6.35
CA PHE A 97 -6.90 -5.82 5.43
C PHE A 97 -6.70 -7.29 5.78
N SER A 98 -6.46 -8.10 4.77
CA SER A 98 -5.96 -9.46 4.91
C SER A 98 -4.99 -9.75 3.79
N PHE A 99 -4.18 -10.80 3.94
CA PHE A 99 -3.19 -11.16 2.93
C PHE A 99 -3.00 -12.66 2.82
N ARG A 100 -2.46 -13.09 1.69
CA ARG A 100 -1.90 -14.44 1.49
C ARG A 100 -0.59 -14.37 0.72
N LEU A 101 0.26 -15.36 0.92
CA LEU A 101 1.37 -15.67 0.04
C LEU A 101 0.83 -16.47 -1.16
N ARG A 102 1.10 -16.02 -2.38
CA ARG A 102 0.56 -16.66 -3.60
C ARG A 102 1.30 -17.95 -3.95
N SER A 103 2.60 -18.00 -3.69
CA SER A 103 3.48 -19.09 -4.08
C SER A 103 4.75 -19.10 -3.25
N HIS A 104 5.53 -20.18 -3.35
CA HIS A 104 6.88 -20.21 -2.81
C HIS A 104 7.70 -19.02 -3.33
N PRO A 105 8.55 -18.41 -2.49
CA PRO A 105 9.44 -17.35 -2.93
C PRO A 105 10.43 -17.86 -3.98
N VAL A 106 10.58 -17.11 -5.07
CA VAL A 106 11.58 -17.37 -6.11
C VAL A 106 12.60 -16.24 -6.06
N ASN A 107 13.89 -16.54 -5.97
CA ASN A 107 14.95 -15.51 -5.93
C ASN A 107 14.72 -14.41 -4.86
N LYS A 108 14.20 -14.77 -3.68
CA LYS A 108 13.88 -13.83 -2.58
C LYS A 108 12.75 -12.84 -2.89
N GLN A 109 11.97 -13.13 -3.92
CA GLN A 109 10.75 -12.43 -4.28
C GLN A 109 9.54 -13.09 -3.60
N PHE A 110 8.74 -12.30 -2.89
CA PHE A 110 7.53 -12.75 -2.21
C PHE A 110 6.32 -12.13 -2.89
N ASP A 111 5.50 -12.95 -3.53
CA ASP A 111 4.28 -12.48 -4.18
C ASP A 111 3.11 -12.62 -3.21
N LEU A 112 2.60 -11.49 -2.74
CA LEU A 112 1.46 -11.42 -1.85
C LEU A 112 0.20 -11.10 -2.65
N VAL A 113 -0.93 -11.63 -2.20
CA VAL A 113 -2.24 -11.09 -2.55
C VAL A 113 -2.76 -10.38 -1.32
N VAL A 114 -3.09 -9.10 -1.45
CA VAL A 114 -3.64 -8.27 -0.38
C VAL A 114 -5.09 -7.98 -0.70
N PHE A 115 -5.95 -8.06 0.30
CA PHE A 115 -7.37 -7.76 0.22
C PHE A 115 -7.70 -6.67 1.23
N HIS A 116 -8.60 -5.77 0.85
CA HIS A 116 -9.18 -4.78 1.73
C HIS A 116 -10.69 -4.87 1.64
N GLN A 117 -11.33 -5.29 2.73
CA GLN A 117 -12.78 -5.34 2.82
C GLN A 117 -13.32 -3.99 3.28
N THR A 118 -14.08 -3.32 2.42
CA THR A 118 -14.62 -1.97 2.69
C THR A 118 -16.11 -1.99 3.01
N ALA A 119 -16.87 -2.99 2.51
CA ALA A 119 -18.27 -3.22 2.87
C ALA A 119 -18.65 -4.71 2.76
N ASP A 120 -19.95 -5.04 2.88
CA ASP A 120 -20.45 -6.38 2.54
C ASP A 120 -20.39 -6.53 1.01
N ALA A 121 -19.79 -7.63 0.52
CA ALA A 121 -19.53 -7.90 -0.90
C ALA A 121 -18.57 -6.93 -1.64
N PHE A 122 -18.31 -5.74 -1.11
CA PHE A 122 -17.35 -4.79 -1.70
C PHE A 122 -15.97 -4.83 -1.04
N GLY A 123 -14.95 -4.68 -1.86
CA GLY A 123 -13.59 -4.50 -1.40
C GLY A 123 -12.64 -4.13 -2.54
N SER A 124 -11.37 -4.09 -2.22
CA SER A 124 -10.29 -4.02 -3.19
C SER A 124 -9.32 -5.19 -2.97
N TRP A 125 -8.65 -5.61 -4.05
CA TRP A 125 -7.60 -6.62 -3.96
C TRP A 125 -6.49 -6.32 -4.95
N GLY A 126 -5.28 -6.80 -4.66
CA GLY A 126 -4.14 -6.59 -5.54
C GLY A 126 -2.99 -7.53 -5.25
N TYR A 127 -2.11 -7.64 -6.23
CA TYR A 127 -0.85 -8.36 -6.09
C TYR A 127 0.25 -7.39 -5.68
N VAL A 128 1.02 -7.75 -4.65
CA VAL A 128 2.17 -6.97 -4.21
C VAL A 128 3.40 -7.88 -4.20
N THR A 129 4.40 -7.52 -4.99
CA THR A 129 5.65 -8.26 -5.10
C THR A 129 6.71 -7.60 -4.24
N VAL A 130 7.16 -8.29 -3.19
CA VAL A 130 8.20 -7.82 -2.29
C VAL A 130 9.54 -8.46 -2.65
N ASN A 131 10.47 -7.65 -3.16
CA ASN A 131 11.85 -8.06 -3.40
C ASN A 131 12.69 -7.80 -2.14
N ALA A 132 12.95 -8.85 -1.36
CA ALA A 132 13.58 -8.74 -0.05
C ALA A 132 15.06 -9.18 -0.04
N CYS A 133 15.82 -8.63 0.91
CA CYS A 133 17.20 -9.02 1.17
C CYS A 133 17.22 -10.04 2.31
N CYS A 134 17.69 -11.26 2.04
CA CYS A 134 17.78 -12.33 3.04
C CYS A 134 19.19 -12.49 3.60
N ASP A 135 19.27 -12.65 4.92
CA ASP A 135 20.51 -12.93 5.65
C ASP A 135 20.84 -14.44 5.70
N ALA A 136 21.96 -14.79 6.34
CA ALA A 136 22.41 -16.18 6.50
C ALA A 136 21.52 -17.01 7.44
N LYS A 137 20.64 -16.37 8.21
CA LYS A 137 19.65 -17.02 9.09
C LYS A 137 18.31 -17.22 8.39
N ASN A 138 18.24 -16.96 7.08
CA ASN A 138 17.04 -17.05 6.26
C ASN A 138 15.94 -16.06 6.70
N VAL A 139 16.32 -14.92 7.27
CA VAL A 139 15.44 -13.80 7.55
C VAL A 139 15.55 -12.81 6.40
N CYS A 140 14.42 -12.52 5.75
CA CYS A 140 14.31 -11.65 4.59
C CYS A 140 13.61 -10.35 4.97
N LEU A 141 14.23 -9.21 4.67
CA LEU A 141 13.77 -7.89 5.07
C LEU A 141 13.55 -6.97 3.87
N LYS A 142 12.56 -6.08 3.97
CA LYS A 142 12.34 -4.97 3.03
C LYS A 142 11.64 -3.81 3.73
N ASP A 143 12.24 -2.62 3.68
CA ASP A 143 11.71 -1.46 4.40
C ASP A 143 10.37 -0.99 3.86
N GLN A 144 10.25 -0.85 2.54
CA GLN A 144 9.03 -0.37 1.88
C GLN A 144 8.79 -1.03 0.53
N THR A 145 7.54 -1.29 0.19
CA THR A 145 7.07 -1.73 -1.13
C THR A 145 5.72 -1.10 -1.44
N GLU A 146 5.60 -0.43 -2.58
CA GLU A 146 4.32 0.11 -3.02
C GLU A 146 3.43 -1.01 -3.60
N GLY A 147 2.14 -0.89 -3.35
CA GLY A 147 1.12 -1.77 -3.89
C GLY A 147 -0.08 -0.97 -4.39
N GLU A 148 -0.82 -1.58 -5.33
CA GLU A 148 -2.05 -1.03 -5.86
C GLU A 148 -3.13 -2.11 -5.77
N LEU A 149 -4.28 -1.74 -5.20
CA LEU A 149 -5.45 -2.60 -5.08
C LEU A 149 -6.54 -2.10 -6.03
N HIS A 150 -7.19 -3.04 -6.70
CA HIS A 150 -8.30 -2.78 -7.62
C HIS A 150 -9.61 -3.15 -6.95
N PHE A 151 -10.62 -2.28 -7.07
CA PHE A 151 -11.96 -2.62 -6.57
C PHE A 151 -12.53 -3.83 -7.32
N TYR A 152 -13.30 -4.60 -6.57
CA TYR A 152 -14.16 -5.64 -7.11
C TYR A 152 -15.58 -5.43 -6.58
N GLU A 153 -16.56 -5.76 -7.42
CA GLU A 153 -17.99 -5.77 -7.13
C GLU A 153 -18.51 -7.22 -7.15
#